data_AF-A0A972RZS3-F1
#
_entry.id   AF-A0A972RZS3-F1
#
_cell.length_a   1.000
_cell.length_b   1.000
_cell.length_c   1.000
_cell.angle_alpha   90.00
_cell.angle_beta   90.00
_cell.angle_gamma   90.00
#
_symmetry.space_group_name_H-M   'P 1'
#
loop_
_entity.id
_entity.type
_entity.pdbx_description
1 polymer ?
#
loop_
_entity_poly.entity_id
_entity_poly.type
_entity_poly.pdbx_seq_one_letter_code
_entity_poly.pdbx_strand_id
1 'polypeptide(L)'
;LEATGITKFLSGDRKEEHISKGHIVNGMLVSDFYHIKKTHGMKVSDIIYRINHNTKRVVKVDKKWKRGKLYKERERVMKYYSKDDLLTLYFNLNRYIKDKNSSGDYQFKAVGAEIQKGFVDIHIPSSNELDEYKSLLGEDSNCWYAKAIVHQKIFSSDKGELLLAIRRGDGITKRAVLKDLILFGDVRAYIIEN
;
A
#
# COMPACT_ATOMS: atom_id res chain seq x y z
N LEU A 1 -4.17 -3.61 29.98
CA LEU A 1 -4.13 -2.24 29.41
C LEU A 1 -2.71 -1.79 29.04
N GLU A 2 -1.73 -2.70 28.89
CA GLU A 2 -0.30 -2.36 28.79
C GLU A 2 0.27 -2.34 27.37
N ALA A 3 -0.41 -2.96 26.40
CA ALA A 3 0.07 -3.12 25.02
C ALA A 3 0.49 -1.78 24.38
N THR A 4 -0.26 -0.71 24.61
CA THR A 4 -0.03 0.61 24.02
C THR A 4 1.35 1.19 24.36
N GLY A 5 1.90 0.91 25.55
CA GLY A 5 3.22 1.39 25.96
C GLY A 5 4.35 0.66 25.24
N ILE A 6 4.28 -0.68 25.23
CA ILE A 6 5.28 -1.55 24.60
C ILE A 6 5.29 -1.36 23.08
N THR A 7 4.12 -1.37 22.42
CA THR A 7 4.02 -1.12 20.97
C THR A 7 4.56 0.26 20.57
N LYS A 8 4.40 1.28 21.43
CA LYS A 8 4.90 2.64 21.17
C LYS A 8 6.42 2.75 21.30
N PHE A 9 7.00 2.10 22.32
CA PHE A 9 8.44 1.99 22.50
C PHE A 9 9.10 1.22 21.34
N LEU A 10 8.57 0.05 20.99
CA LEU A 10 9.09 -0.79 19.92
C LEU A 10 9.00 -0.11 18.55
N SER A 11 7.83 0.41 18.16
CA SER A 11 7.65 1.12 16.87
C SER A 11 8.39 2.46 16.78
N GLY A 12 9.06 2.90 17.85
CA GLY A 12 9.76 4.17 17.92
C GLY A 12 8.85 5.37 17.65
N ASP A 13 7.59 5.32 18.11
CA ASP A 13 6.57 6.35 17.83
C ASP A 13 6.31 6.62 16.32
N ARG A 14 6.62 5.66 15.43
CA ARG A 14 6.38 5.81 13.99
C ARG A 14 4.91 5.52 13.65
N LYS A 15 4.27 6.48 12.99
CA LYS A 15 2.94 6.35 12.37
C LYS A 15 3.02 6.73 10.90
N GLU A 16 2.32 6.00 10.04
CA GLU A 16 2.28 6.25 8.61
C GLU A 16 0.84 6.03 8.13
N GLU A 17 0.21 7.11 7.67
CA GLU A 17 -1.19 7.22 7.27
C GLU A 17 -1.25 7.47 5.76
N HIS A 18 -2.15 6.77 5.06
CA HIS A 18 -2.29 6.83 3.61
C HIS A 18 -3.74 7.21 3.27
N ILE A 19 -3.92 8.29 2.50
CA ILE A 19 -5.22 8.83 2.11
C ILE A 19 -5.27 8.93 0.60
N SER A 20 -6.16 8.19 -0.04
CA SER A 20 -6.46 8.32 -1.47
C SER A 20 -7.80 9.04 -1.66
N LYS A 21 -7.91 9.86 -2.70
CA LYS A 21 -9.17 10.45 -3.18
C LYS A 21 -9.21 10.39 -4.70
N GLY A 22 -10.37 10.10 -5.24
CA GLY A 22 -10.55 9.79 -6.64
C GLY A 22 -12.00 9.76 -7.06
N HIS A 23 -12.24 9.34 -8.30
CA HIS A 23 -13.56 9.17 -8.91
C HIS A 23 -13.69 7.78 -9.54
N ILE A 24 -14.92 7.29 -9.72
CA ILE A 24 -15.17 5.99 -10.35
C ILE A 24 -15.27 6.14 -11.87
N VAL A 25 -14.52 5.33 -12.61
CA VAL A 25 -14.64 5.18 -14.07
C VAL A 25 -14.80 3.70 -14.40
N ASN A 26 -15.90 3.32 -15.05
CA ASN A 26 -16.21 1.93 -15.42
C ASN A 26 -16.09 0.93 -14.24
N GLY A 27 -16.50 1.36 -13.04
CA GLY A 27 -16.43 0.56 -11.82
C GLY A 27 -15.02 0.37 -11.22
N MET A 28 -14.02 1.11 -11.69
CA MET A 28 -12.67 1.19 -11.12
C MET A 28 -12.46 2.55 -10.46
N LEU A 29 -11.75 2.59 -9.33
CA LEU A 29 -11.41 3.84 -8.63
C LEU A 29 -10.16 4.46 -9.25
N VAL A 30 -10.30 5.64 -9.86
CA VAL A 30 -9.20 6.40 -10.46
C VAL A 30 -8.75 7.45 -9.46
N SER A 31 -7.46 7.45 -9.08
CA SER A 31 -6.88 8.38 -8.11
C SER A 31 -6.59 9.74 -8.72
N ASP A 32 -7.19 10.79 -8.15
CA ASP A 32 -6.87 12.20 -8.44
C ASP A 32 -5.83 12.77 -7.45
N PHE A 33 -5.82 12.23 -6.22
CA PHE A 33 -5.03 12.73 -5.11
C PHE A 33 -4.62 11.61 -4.16
N TYR A 34 -3.35 11.62 -3.76
CA TYR A 34 -2.81 10.66 -2.80
C TYR A 34 -1.90 11.36 -1.79
N HIS A 35 -2.12 11.13 -0.50
CA HIS A 35 -1.36 11.76 0.59
C HIS A 35 -0.86 10.68 1.55
N ILE A 36 0.46 10.64 1.72
CA ILE A 36 1.13 9.83 2.74
C ILE A 36 1.63 10.76 3.84
N LYS A 37 1.12 10.59 5.06
CA LYS A 37 1.50 11.36 6.24
C LYS A 37 2.29 10.49 7.20
N LYS A 38 3.56 10.82 7.39
CA LYS A 38 4.50 10.08 8.26
C LYS A 38 4.82 10.90 9.49
N THR A 39 4.65 10.30 10.67
CA THR A 39 4.99 10.91 11.97
C THR A 39 6.01 10.01 12.67
N HIS A 40 7.01 10.60 13.33
CA HIS A 40 7.98 9.88 14.15
C HIS A 40 8.49 10.83 15.25
N GLY A 41 7.95 10.67 16.45
CA GLY A 41 8.09 11.64 17.54
C GLY A 41 7.71 13.06 17.09
N MET A 42 8.61 14.03 17.28
CA MET A 42 8.41 15.44 16.90
C MET A 42 8.60 15.75 15.40
N LYS A 43 8.84 14.74 14.54
CA LYS A 43 9.03 14.91 13.09
C LYS A 43 7.75 14.51 12.36
N VAL A 44 7.31 15.34 11.42
CA VAL A 44 6.22 15.05 10.47
C VAL A 44 6.75 15.16 9.05
N SER A 45 6.26 14.33 8.14
CA SER A 45 6.52 14.42 6.70
C SER A 45 5.25 14.10 5.93
N ASP A 46 4.79 15.06 5.13
CA ASP A 46 3.69 14.87 4.19
C ASP A 46 4.26 14.68 2.79
N ILE A 47 3.74 13.68 2.09
CA ILE A 47 4.02 13.40 0.70
C ILE A 47 2.69 13.44 -0.03
N ILE A 48 2.46 14.51 -0.79
CA ILE A 48 1.20 14.76 -1.48
C ILE A 48 1.43 14.60 -2.98
N TYR A 49 0.62 13.78 -3.64
CA TYR A 49 0.55 13.64 -5.08
C TYR A 49 -0.78 14.22 -5.57
N ARG A 50 -0.72 14.92 -6.71
CA ARG A 50 -1.89 15.37 -7.47
C ARG A 50 -1.75 14.85 -8.89
N ILE A 51 -2.78 14.19 -9.39
CA ILE A 51 -2.80 13.48 -10.66
C ILE A 51 -3.75 14.24 -11.59
N ASN A 52 -3.23 14.73 -12.71
CA ASN A 52 -4.03 15.36 -13.75
C ASN A 52 -4.16 14.37 -14.92
N HIS A 53 -5.35 13.77 -15.06
CA HIS A 53 -5.58 12.73 -16.07
C HIS A 53 -5.61 13.28 -17.50
N ASN A 54 -6.06 14.52 -17.69
CA ASN A 54 -6.12 15.17 -19.02
C ASN A 54 -4.72 15.39 -19.62
N THR A 55 -3.78 15.87 -18.80
CA THR A 55 -2.38 16.12 -19.22
C THR A 55 -1.44 14.94 -18.92
N LYS A 56 -1.96 13.85 -18.34
CA LYS A 56 -1.20 12.69 -17.83
C LYS A 56 0.01 13.10 -16.97
N ARG A 57 -0.18 14.12 -16.11
CA ARG A 57 0.88 14.71 -15.28
C ARG A 57 0.63 14.41 -13.81
N VAL A 58 1.66 13.93 -13.11
CA VAL A 58 1.64 13.78 -11.65
C VAL A 58 2.59 14.79 -11.02
N VAL A 59 2.08 15.63 -10.12
CA VAL A 59 2.86 16.57 -9.32
C VAL A 59 2.96 16.05 -7.91
N LYS A 60 4.18 16.02 -7.36
CA LYS A 60 4.45 15.64 -5.98
C LYS A 60 4.96 16.83 -5.17
N VAL A 61 4.47 16.99 -3.95
CA VAL A 61 4.96 17.91 -2.94
C VAL A 61 5.42 17.12 -1.71
N ASP A 62 6.72 17.18 -1.40
CA ASP A 62 7.29 16.73 -0.12
C ASP A 62 7.30 17.92 0.86
N LYS A 63 6.65 17.83 2.03
CA LYS A 63 6.78 18.80 3.13
C LYS A 63 7.30 18.10 4.39
N LYS A 64 8.18 18.74 5.16
CA LYS A 64 8.70 18.19 6.43
C LYS A 64 8.75 19.22 7.54
N TRP A 65 8.29 18.81 8.72
CA TRP A 65 8.26 19.63 9.94
C TRP A 65 9.02 18.96 11.08
N LYS A 66 9.58 19.79 11.97
CA LYS A 66 10.20 19.36 13.23
C LYS A 66 9.74 20.32 14.33
N ARG A 67 9.11 19.80 15.40
CA ARG A 67 8.49 20.61 16.46
C ARG A 67 7.53 21.68 15.90
N GLY A 68 6.63 21.28 15.01
CA GLY A 68 5.65 22.15 14.35
C GLY A 68 6.21 23.09 13.27
N LYS A 69 7.51 23.36 13.23
CA LYS A 69 8.13 24.26 12.24
C LYS A 69 8.45 23.52 10.94
N LEU A 70 7.98 24.06 9.80
CA LEU A 70 8.35 23.60 8.46
C LEU A 70 9.84 23.88 8.25
N TYR A 71 10.61 22.88 7.80
CA TYR A 71 12.05 23.04 7.52
C TYR A 71 12.44 22.56 6.11
N LYS A 72 11.52 21.95 5.38
CA LYS A 72 11.75 21.51 4.00
C LYS A 72 10.43 21.41 3.24
N GLU A 73 10.39 22.05 2.09
CA GLU A 73 9.34 21.88 1.08
C GLU A 73 10.01 21.66 -0.28
N ARG A 74 9.50 20.72 -1.08
CA ARG A 74 9.95 20.48 -2.45
C ARG A 74 8.78 20.03 -3.32
N GLU A 75 8.55 20.73 -4.42
CA GLU A 75 7.67 20.27 -5.48
C GLU A 75 8.49 19.62 -6.61
N ARG A 76 7.93 18.60 -7.26
CA ARG A 76 8.50 17.98 -8.47
C ARG A 76 7.42 17.38 -9.36
N VAL A 77 7.63 17.43 -10.67
CA VAL A 77 6.85 16.64 -11.64
C VAL A 77 7.44 15.24 -11.71
N MET A 78 6.59 14.22 -11.64
CA MET A 78 7.01 12.82 -11.73
C MET A 78 7.30 12.42 -13.18
N LYS A 79 8.30 11.55 -13.38
CA LYS A 79 8.66 11.01 -14.71
C LYS A 79 7.72 9.90 -15.21
N TYR A 80 6.61 9.67 -14.51
CA TYR A 80 5.62 8.65 -14.83
C TYR A 80 4.22 9.12 -14.42
N TYR A 81 3.22 8.46 -14.99
CA TYR A 81 1.80 8.64 -14.70
C TYR A 81 1.17 7.27 -14.47
N SER A 82 0.17 7.25 -13.59
CA SER A 82 -0.82 6.17 -13.52
C SER A 82 -2.19 6.75 -13.22
N LYS A 83 -3.23 5.97 -13.49
CA LYS A 83 -4.59 6.18 -12.97
C LYS A 83 -4.69 5.75 -11.51
N ASP A 84 -3.76 4.93 -11.04
CA ASP A 84 -3.76 4.37 -9.69
C ASP A 84 -2.71 5.03 -8.79
N ASP A 85 -3.04 5.14 -7.51
CA ASP A 85 -2.06 5.14 -6.42
C ASP A 85 -2.00 3.75 -5.77
N LEU A 86 -1.12 3.56 -4.77
CA LEU A 86 -0.97 2.26 -4.11
C LEU A 86 -2.27 1.71 -3.50
N LEU A 87 -3.15 2.58 -2.97
CA LEU A 87 -4.43 2.14 -2.38
C LEU A 87 -5.46 1.82 -3.47
N THR A 88 -5.62 2.68 -4.48
CA THR A 88 -6.58 2.41 -5.56
C THR A 88 -6.18 1.19 -6.38
N LEU A 89 -4.87 0.95 -6.58
CA LEU A 89 -4.36 -0.27 -7.18
C LEU A 89 -4.91 -1.49 -6.43
N TYR A 90 -4.75 -1.55 -5.10
CA TYR A 90 -5.23 -2.67 -4.29
C TYR A 90 -6.74 -2.87 -4.39
N PHE A 91 -7.54 -1.81 -4.37
CA PHE A 91 -8.99 -1.90 -4.61
C PHE A 91 -9.33 -2.39 -6.04
N ASN A 92 -8.57 -1.97 -7.04
CA ASN A 92 -8.80 -2.32 -8.44
C ASN A 92 -8.26 -3.70 -8.84
N LEU A 93 -7.38 -4.33 -8.04
CA LEU A 93 -6.79 -5.65 -8.33
C LEU A 93 -7.84 -6.70 -8.68
N ASN A 94 -8.96 -6.74 -7.97
CA ASN A 94 -10.04 -7.70 -8.21
C ASN A 94 -10.66 -7.57 -9.62
N ARG A 95 -10.60 -6.38 -10.22
CA ARG A 95 -11.05 -6.10 -11.60
C ARG A 95 -9.93 -6.26 -12.62
N TYR A 96 -8.69 -5.94 -12.28
CA TYR A 96 -7.53 -6.07 -13.18
C TYR A 96 -7.16 -7.53 -13.41
N ILE A 97 -7.01 -8.31 -12.34
CA ILE A 97 -6.62 -9.72 -12.40
C ILE A 97 -7.88 -10.56 -12.65
N LYS A 98 -8.00 -11.18 -13.83
CA LYS A 98 -9.16 -11.99 -14.20
C LYS A 98 -9.05 -13.41 -13.65
N ASP A 99 -7.97 -14.12 -14.00
CA ASP A 99 -7.64 -15.41 -13.39
C ASP A 99 -6.96 -15.17 -12.04
N LYS A 100 -7.56 -15.74 -10.99
CA LYS A 100 -7.15 -15.69 -9.58
C LYS A 100 -6.89 -17.09 -9.01
N ASN A 101 -6.93 -18.10 -9.87
CA ASN A 101 -6.89 -19.52 -9.52
C ASN A 101 -5.63 -20.20 -10.08
N SER A 102 -5.08 -19.68 -11.17
CA SER A 102 -3.74 -20.04 -11.67
C SER A 102 -2.67 -19.06 -11.16
N SER A 103 -1.49 -19.57 -10.84
CA SER A 103 -0.34 -18.74 -10.48
C SER A 103 0.11 -17.86 -11.64
N GLY A 104 0.63 -16.68 -11.32
CA GLY A 104 1.14 -15.74 -12.31
C GLY A 104 1.58 -14.41 -11.72
N ASP A 105 2.52 -13.77 -12.42
CA ASP A 105 3.08 -12.47 -12.06
C ASP A 105 2.49 -11.36 -12.94
N TYR A 106 2.12 -10.26 -12.31
CA TYR A 106 1.55 -9.07 -12.95
C TYR A 106 2.32 -7.83 -12.51
N GLN A 107 2.39 -6.81 -13.36
CA GLN A 107 3.06 -5.55 -13.04
C GLN A 107 2.16 -4.34 -13.35
N PHE A 108 1.84 -3.52 -12.34
CA PHE A 108 0.88 -2.42 -12.43
C PHE A 108 1.43 -1.09 -11.91
N LYS A 109 1.50 -0.06 -12.76
CA LYS A 109 2.00 1.26 -12.34
C LYS A 109 1.11 1.89 -11.28
N ALA A 110 1.72 2.36 -10.18
CA ALA A 110 1.03 3.12 -9.14
C ALA A 110 1.82 4.36 -8.71
N VAL A 111 1.10 5.45 -8.48
CA VAL A 111 1.62 6.64 -7.80
C VAL A 111 1.95 6.31 -6.35
N GLY A 112 3.15 6.70 -5.91
CA GLY A 112 3.70 6.34 -4.60
C GLY A 112 4.72 5.20 -4.61
N ALA A 113 4.84 4.46 -5.71
CA ALA A 113 5.86 3.43 -5.93
C ALA A 113 7.13 4.00 -6.60
N GLU A 114 7.58 5.17 -6.16
CA GLU A 114 8.54 6.00 -6.91
C GLU A 114 9.93 5.37 -7.07
N ILE A 115 10.39 4.65 -6.05
CA ILE A 115 11.72 4.04 -6.00
C ILE A 115 11.88 3.02 -7.12
N GLN A 116 10.81 2.28 -7.41
CA GLN A 116 10.69 1.34 -8.52
C GLN A 116 10.08 1.98 -9.79
N LYS A 117 10.30 3.28 -10.04
CA LYS A 117 9.80 4.01 -11.24
C LYS A 117 8.27 3.94 -11.48
N GLY A 118 7.50 3.59 -10.45
CA GLY A 118 6.06 3.34 -10.50
C GLY A 118 5.66 1.86 -10.40
N PHE A 119 6.56 0.90 -10.68
CA PHE A 119 6.36 -0.57 -10.63
C PHE A 119 4.95 -1.03 -11.05
N VAL A 120 4.21 -1.88 -10.32
CA VAL A 120 4.35 -2.54 -9.00
C VAL A 120 4.02 -4.02 -9.21
N ASP A 121 4.76 -4.93 -8.59
CA ASP A 121 4.60 -6.37 -8.88
C ASP A 121 3.53 -7.01 -7.99
N ILE A 122 2.68 -7.85 -8.58
CA ILE A 122 1.63 -8.62 -7.92
C ILE A 122 1.78 -10.08 -8.34
N HIS A 123 2.00 -10.96 -7.36
CA HIS A 123 2.13 -12.39 -7.57
C HIS A 123 0.88 -13.14 -7.06
N ILE A 124 0.36 -14.05 -7.89
CA ILE A 124 -0.68 -15.01 -7.51
C ILE A 124 0.01 -16.33 -7.12
N PRO A 125 -0.18 -16.83 -5.88
CA PRO A 125 0.57 -17.97 -5.38
C PRO A 125 0.35 -19.23 -6.20
N SER A 126 1.41 -20.03 -6.35
CA SER A 126 1.29 -21.44 -6.75
C SER A 126 0.52 -22.25 -5.69
N SER A 127 0.08 -23.46 -6.05
CA SER A 127 -0.62 -24.35 -5.12
C SER A 127 0.17 -24.60 -3.83
N ASN A 128 1.51 -24.64 -3.91
CA ASN A 128 2.39 -24.86 -2.76
C ASN A 128 2.51 -23.61 -1.87
N GLU A 129 2.49 -22.41 -2.46
CA GLU A 129 2.55 -21.14 -1.72
C GLU A 129 1.19 -20.77 -1.11
N LEU A 130 0.09 -21.22 -1.71
CA LEU A 130 -1.26 -20.92 -1.25
C LEU A 130 -1.49 -21.33 0.21
N ASP A 131 -0.91 -22.46 0.63
CA ASP A 131 -1.03 -22.93 2.01
C ASP A 131 -0.23 -22.06 3.01
N GLU A 132 0.93 -21.50 2.62
CA GLU A 132 1.62 -20.48 3.41
C GLU A 132 0.75 -19.22 3.54
N TYR A 133 0.15 -18.77 2.44
CA TYR A 133 -0.66 -17.55 2.42
C TYR A 133 -1.92 -17.73 3.27
N LYS A 134 -2.59 -18.90 3.19
CA LYS A 134 -3.70 -19.28 4.08
C LYS A 134 -3.29 -19.40 5.55
N SER A 135 -2.10 -19.91 5.85
CA SER A 135 -1.60 -20.00 7.23
C SER A 135 -1.36 -18.62 7.85
N LEU A 136 -0.76 -17.69 7.08
CA LEU A 136 -0.44 -16.34 7.54
C LEU A 136 -1.65 -15.39 7.60
N LEU A 137 -2.50 -15.43 6.58
CA LEU A 137 -3.68 -14.57 6.46
C LEU A 137 -4.94 -15.20 7.06
N GLY A 138 -4.95 -16.51 7.31
CA GLY A 138 -6.15 -17.30 7.57
C GLY A 138 -6.85 -17.75 6.29
N GLU A 139 -7.47 -18.92 6.33
CA GLU A 139 -8.31 -19.44 5.24
C GLU A 139 -9.66 -18.69 5.16
N ASP A 140 -10.19 -18.51 3.95
CA ASP A 140 -11.56 -18.06 3.64
C ASP A 140 -11.83 -18.36 2.16
N SER A 141 -12.82 -19.20 1.87
CA SER A 141 -13.21 -19.58 0.49
C SER A 141 -13.75 -18.41 -0.34
N ASN A 142 -14.24 -17.35 0.31
CA ASN A 142 -14.68 -16.12 -0.35
C ASN A 142 -13.51 -15.20 -0.73
N CYS A 143 -12.29 -15.51 -0.30
CA CYS A 143 -11.09 -14.76 -0.65
C CYS A 143 -10.34 -15.38 -1.84
N TRP A 144 -9.54 -14.54 -2.49
CA TRP A 144 -8.38 -14.95 -3.27
C TRP A 144 -7.14 -14.32 -2.66
N TYR A 145 -5.98 -14.88 -2.97
CA TYR A 145 -4.73 -14.59 -2.29
C TYR A 145 -3.72 -14.00 -3.27
N ALA A 146 -2.95 -13.01 -2.83
CA ALA A 146 -1.92 -12.38 -3.64
C ALA A 146 -0.80 -11.81 -2.77
N LYS A 147 0.37 -11.59 -3.38
CA LYS A 147 1.47 -10.85 -2.78
C LYS A 147 1.77 -9.61 -3.61
N ALA A 148 1.68 -8.43 -3.00
CA ALA A 148 2.10 -7.17 -3.60
C ALA A 148 3.52 -6.82 -3.19
N ILE A 149 4.36 -6.41 -4.14
CA ILE A 149 5.77 -6.08 -3.91
C ILE A 149 6.05 -4.66 -4.41
N VAL A 150 6.39 -3.78 -3.46
CA VAL A 150 6.62 -2.35 -3.74
C VAL A 150 8.13 -2.00 -3.79
N HIS A 151 9.00 -3.01 -3.65
CA HIS A 151 10.49 -2.95 -3.67
C HIS A 151 11.07 -1.69 -3.01
N GLN A 152 10.51 -1.32 -1.86
CA GLN A 152 10.89 -0.15 -1.10
C GLN A 152 10.68 -0.39 0.39
N LYS A 153 11.45 0.29 1.25
CA LYS A 153 11.34 0.18 2.70
C LYS A 153 10.08 0.83 3.26
N ILE A 154 8.92 0.18 3.07
CA ILE A 154 7.68 0.52 3.76
C ILE A 154 7.70 -0.12 5.16
N PHE A 155 7.31 0.64 6.20
CA PHE A 155 7.28 0.23 7.62
C PHE A 155 8.57 -0.39 8.21
N SER A 156 9.70 -0.33 7.51
CA SER A 156 10.97 -1.03 7.84
C SER A 156 11.02 -2.51 7.44
N SER A 157 10.24 -2.94 6.45
CA SER A 157 10.51 -4.17 5.67
C SER A 157 11.66 -3.92 4.70
N ASP A 158 12.51 -4.91 4.43
CA ASP A 158 13.59 -4.76 3.43
C ASP A 158 13.07 -4.74 1.99
N LYS A 159 12.04 -5.54 1.69
CA LYS A 159 11.45 -5.66 0.34
C LYS A 159 10.09 -4.98 0.20
N GLY A 160 9.33 -4.85 1.29
CA GLY A 160 7.94 -4.36 1.23
C GLY A 160 6.99 -5.37 0.58
N GLU A 161 7.13 -6.65 0.91
CA GLU A 161 6.23 -7.73 0.49
C GLU A 161 4.97 -7.76 1.37
N LEU A 162 3.80 -7.48 0.78
CA LEU A 162 2.51 -7.43 1.44
C LEU A 162 1.63 -8.58 0.92
N LEU A 163 1.40 -9.60 1.75
CA LEU A 163 0.41 -10.64 1.49
C LEU A 163 -1.00 -10.08 1.70
N LEU A 164 -1.95 -10.45 0.83
CA LEU A 164 -3.32 -9.96 0.79
C LEU A 164 -4.30 -11.13 0.68
N ALA A 165 -5.34 -11.13 1.52
CA ALA A 165 -6.55 -11.92 1.32
C ALA A 165 -7.67 -10.97 0.87
N ILE A 166 -8.08 -11.09 -0.39
CA ILE A 166 -8.97 -10.16 -1.08
C ILE A 166 -10.31 -10.84 -1.32
N ARG A 167 -11.41 -10.26 -0.84
CA ARG A 167 -12.76 -10.80 -1.04
C ARG A 167 -13.13 -10.79 -2.54
N ARG A 168 -13.50 -11.95 -3.08
CA ARG A 168 -13.80 -12.14 -4.52
C ARG A 168 -14.96 -11.28 -5.02
N GLY A 169 -15.97 -11.05 -4.18
CA GLY A 169 -17.19 -10.31 -4.54
C GLY A 169 -16.97 -8.83 -4.84
N ASP A 170 -16.25 -8.10 -3.97
CA ASP A 170 -16.10 -6.64 -4.03
C ASP A 170 -14.65 -6.17 -4.18
N GLY A 171 -13.66 -7.04 -3.99
CA GLY A 171 -12.25 -6.69 -4.06
C GLY A 171 -11.68 -6.06 -2.80
N ILE A 172 -12.41 -6.09 -1.68
CA ILE A 172 -11.91 -5.54 -0.42
C ILE A 172 -10.90 -6.51 0.22
N THR A 173 -9.71 -6.00 0.55
CA THR A 173 -8.69 -6.73 1.32
C THR A 173 -9.17 -6.97 2.75
N LYS A 174 -9.71 -8.17 3.02
CA LYS A 174 -10.17 -8.61 4.34
C LYS A 174 -9.04 -8.63 5.37
N ARG A 175 -7.87 -9.15 4.96
CA ARG A 175 -6.71 -9.41 5.81
C ARG A 175 -5.43 -9.14 5.02
N ALA A 176 -4.41 -8.62 5.69
CA ALA A 176 -3.10 -8.38 5.07
C ALA A 176 -1.97 -8.69 6.06
N VAL A 177 -0.83 -9.18 5.54
CA VAL A 177 0.40 -9.40 6.33
C VAL A 177 1.57 -8.77 5.61
N LEU A 178 2.25 -7.84 6.27
CA LEU A 178 3.50 -7.26 5.78
C LEU A 178 4.68 -8.03 6.34
N LYS A 179 5.45 -8.69 5.46
CA LYS A 179 6.56 -9.57 5.85
C LYS A 179 7.87 -8.84 6.13
N ASP A 180 8.72 -9.53 6.89
CA ASP A 180 10.16 -9.24 7.05
C ASP A 180 10.48 -7.83 7.57
N LEU A 181 9.78 -7.38 8.61
CA LEU A 181 10.08 -6.14 9.29
C LEU A 181 11.33 -6.31 10.17
N ILE A 182 12.38 -5.56 9.85
CA ILE A 182 13.74 -5.62 10.43
C ILE A 182 13.77 -5.57 11.98
N LEU A 183 12.71 -5.05 12.61
CA LEU A 183 12.58 -4.92 14.06
C LEU A 183 11.30 -5.54 14.64
N PHE A 184 10.38 -6.07 13.81
CA PHE A 184 8.99 -6.36 14.21
C PHE A 184 8.42 -7.71 13.73
N GLY A 185 9.17 -8.49 12.94
CA GLY A 185 8.63 -9.70 12.32
C GLY A 185 7.55 -9.37 11.29
N ASP A 186 6.34 -9.91 11.47
CA ASP A 186 5.20 -9.67 10.58
C ASP A 186 4.18 -8.73 11.23
N VAL A 187 3.72 -7.70 10.50
CA VAL A 187 2.55 -6.90 10.90
C VAL A 187 1.31 -7.40 10.19
N ARG A 188 0.29 -7.77 10.98
CA ARG A 188 -1.02 -8.23 10.48
C ARG A 188 -2.07 -7.14 10.61
N ALA A 189 -2.87 -6.97 9.57
CA ALA A 189 -4.02 -6.07 9.54
C ALA A 189 -5.30 -6.83 9.17
N TYR A 190 -6.41 -6.45 9.79
CA TYR A 190 -7.72 -7.07 9.63
C TYR A 190 -8.77 -5.96 9.51
N ILE A 191 -9.75 -6.13 8.62
CA ILE A 191 -10.95 -5.29 8.64
C ILE A 191 -11.89 -5.81 9.74
N ILE A 192 -12.32 -4.91 10.61
CA ILE A 192 -13.44 -5.13 11.52
C ILE A 192 -14.70 -4.63 10.80
N GLU A 193 -15.60 -5.55 10.44
CA GLU A 193 -16.95 -5.23 9.96
C GLU A 193 -17.88 -5.24 11.19
N ASN A 194 -18.69 -4.19 11.35
CA ASN A 194 -19.72 -4.05 12.39
C ASN A 194 -21.08 -4.47 11.83
#